data_AF-A0A4P2Q4X4-F1
#
_entry.id   AF-A0A4P2Q4X4-F1
#
_cell.length_a   1.000
_cell.length_b   1.000
_cell.length_c   1.000
_cell.angle_alpha   90.00
_cell.angle_beta   90.00
_cell.angle_gamma   90.00
#
_symmetry.space_group_name_H-M   'P 1'
#
loop_
_entity.id
_entity.type
_entity.pdbx_description
1 polymer ?
#
loop_
_entity_poly.entity_id
_entity_poly.type
_entity_poly.pdbx_seq_one_letter_code
_entity_poly.pdbx_strand_id
1 'polypeptide(L)' 'MNETVEPGAEERDDSPYDENGVDRSLVRWMLSLSPTERLAQVQSAIDLIMSARELPDRSR' A
#
# COMPACT_ATOMS: atom_id res chain seq x y z
N MET A 1 -46.89 -3.01 -4.20
CA MET A 1 -45.84 -2.11 -4.68
C MET A 1 -44.53 -2.83 -4.38
N ASN A 2 -43.89 -3.40 -5.40
CA ASN A 2 -42.60 -4.07 -5.21
C ASN A 2 -41.54 -2.98 -5.23
N GLU A 3 -40.90 -2.75 -4.09
CA GLU A 3 -39.74 -1.89 -3.96
C GLU A 3 -38.58 -2.57 -4.69
N THR A 4 -38.21 -2.04 -5.85
CA THR A 4 -36.95 -2.36 -6.49
C THR A 4 -35.85 -1.81 -5.59
N VAL A 5 -35.31 -2.66 -4.72
CA VAL A 5 -34.05 -2.36 -4.04
C VAL A 5 -32.98 -2.42 -5.11
N GLU A 6 -32.70 -1.27 -5.73
CA GLU A 6 -31.47 -1.03 -6.45
C GLU A 6 -30.33 -1.51 -5.54
N PRO A 7 -29.46 -2.45 -5.97
CA PRO A 7 -28.37 -2.92 -5.13
C PRO A 7 -27.58 -1.67 -4.73
N GLY A 8 -27.58 -1.44 -3.40
CA GLY A 8 -27.09 -0.22 -2.79
C GLY A 8 -25.76 0.17 -3.42
N ALA A 9 -25.65 1.45 -3.76
CA ALA A 9 -24.38 2.09 -3.93
C ALA A 9 -23.55 1.75 -2.69
N GLU A 10 -22.69 0.73 -2.81
CA GLU A 10 -21.59 0.51 -1.88
C GLU A 10 -20.94 1.88 -1.79
N GLU A 11 -20.97 2.51 -0.61
CA GLU A 11 -20.16 3.69 -0.35
C GLU A 11 -18.77 3.30 -0.83
N ARG A 12 -18.38 3.83 -1.99
CA ARG A 12 -17.04 3.64 -2.49
C ARG A 12 -16.20 4.34 -1.46
N ASP A 13 -15.62 3.55 -0.58
CA ASP A 13 -14.66 3.99 0.40
C ASP A 13 -13.47 4.53 -0.40
N ASP A 14 -13.58 5.81 -0.78
CA ASP A 14 -12.59 6.57 -1.53
C ASP A 14 -11.33 6.83 -0.65
N SER A 15 -11.31 6.32 0.58
CA SER A 15 -10.11 6.28 1.40
C SER A 15 -8.98 5.55 0.66
N PRO A 16 -7.79 6.16 0.60
CA PRO A 16 -6.61 5.47 0.08
C PRO A 16 -6.22 4.28 0.98
N TYR A 17 -6.71 4.24 2.22
CA TYR A 17 -6.45 3.18 3.19
C TYR A 17 -7.67 2.30 3.43
N ASP A 18 -7.47 1.00 3.67
CA ASP A 18 -8.53 0.09 4.11
C ASP A 18 -8.83 0.20 5.61
N GLU A 19 -9.79 -0.60 6.08
CA GLU A 19 -10.19 -0.68 7.50
C GLU A 19 -9.05 -1.08 8.45
N ASN A 20 -7.97 -1.66 7.92
CA ASN A 20 -6.77 -2.05 8.64
C ASN A 20 -5.64 -1.00 8.52
N GLY A 21 -5.88 0.11 7.81
CA GLY A 21 -4.89 1.16 7.56
C GLY A 21 -3.91 0.82 6.43
N VAL A 22 -4.20 -0.17 5.59
CA VAL A 22 -3.34 -0.56 4.46
C VAL A 22 -3.58 0.36 3.27
N ASP A 23 -2.50 0.95 2.75
CA ASP A 23 -2.55 1.76 1.53
C ASP A 23 -2.91 0.88 0.32
N ARG A 24 -4.14 1.03 -0.18
CA ARG A 24 -4.66 0.30 -1.34
C ARG A 24 -3.95 0.68 -2.63
N SER A 25 -3.42 1.91 -2.72
CA SER A 25 -2.65 2.35 -3.89
C SER A 25 -1.30 1.63 -3.96
N LEU A 26 -0.64 1.45 -2.81
CA LEU A 26 0.58 0.66 -2.70
C LEU A 26 0.35 -0.80 -3.08
N VAL A 27 -0.73 -1.41 -2.58
CA VAL A 27 -1.09 -2.80 -2.92
C VAL A 27 -1.34 -2.94 -4.42
N ARG A 28 -2.17 -2.07 -5.02
CA ARG A 28 -2.42 -2.09 -6.46
C ARG A 28 -1.14 -1.93 -7.28
N TRP A 29 -0.27 -1.03 -6.87
CA TRP A 29 1.01 -0.84 -7.54
C TRP A 29 1.90 -2.09 -7.43
N MET A 30 2.06 -2.67 -6.24
CA MET A 30 2.85 -3.91 -6.07
C MET A 30 2.29 -5.08 -6.88
N LEU A 31 0.96 -5.17 -7.04
CA LEU A 31 0.31 -6.18 -7.86
C LEU A 31 0.47 -5.93 -9.37
N SER A 32 0.72 -4.69 -9.78
CA SER A 32 1.03 -4.34 -11.18
C SER A 32 2.43 -4.78 -11.63
N LEU A 33 3.33 -5.03 -10.68
CA LEU A 33 4.69 -5.52 -10.92
C LEU A 33 4.71 -7.04 -11.15
N SER A 34 5.64 -7.50 -11.99
CA SER A 34 5.99 -8.92 -12.06
C SER A 34 6.57 -9.41 -10.72
N PRO A 35 6.58 -10.74 -10.47
CA PRO A 35 7.15 -11.28 -9.24
C PRO A 35 8.60 -10.82 -8.96
N THR A 36 9.43 -10.74 -10.00
CA THR A 36 10.83 -10.32 -9.88
C THR A 36 10.97 -8.83 -9.56
N GLU A 37 10.18 -7.98 -10.22
CA GLU A 37 10.17 -6.53 -9.96
C GLU A 37 9.67 -6.23 -8.54
N ARG A 38 8.62 -6.93 -8.10
CA ARG A 38 8.10 -6.82 -6.74
C ARG A 38 9.17 -7.16 -5.71
N LEU A 39 9.92 -8.23 -5.92
CA LEU A 39 11.00 -8.63 -5.03
C LEU A 39 12.12 -7.58 -5.00
N ALA A 40 12.54 -7.08 -6.16
CA ALA A 40 13.55 -6.03 -6.25
C ALA A 40 13.13 -4.76 -5.50
N GLN A 41 11.86 -4.38 -5.60
CA GLN A 41 11.33 -3.21 -4.91
C GLN A 41 11.33 -3.37 -3.39
N VAL A 42 10.95 -4.54 -2.88
CA VAL A 42 11.00 -4.84 -1.43
C VAL A 42 12.45 -4.83 -0.95
N GLN A 43 13.38 -5.43 -1.69
CA GLN A 43 14.79 -5.42 -1.33
C GLN A 43 15.34 -4.00 -1.26
N SER A 44 15.03 -3.15 -2.26
CA SER A 44 15.44 -1.74 -2.26
C SER A 44 14.92 -0.97 -1.03
N ALA A 45 13.69 -1.25 -0.59
CA ALA A 45 13.14 -0.63 0.62
C ALA A 45 13.87 -1.09 1.89
N ILE A 46 14.22 -2.39 1.98
CA ILE A 46 15.01 -2.93 3.09
C ILE A 46 16.40 -2.28 3.13
N ASP A 47 17.08 -2.21 1.99
CA ASP A 47 18.42 -1.62 1.87
C ASP A 47 18.41 -0.15 2.30
N LEU A 48 17.38 0.61 1.88
CA LEU A 48 17.19 1.99 2.31
C LEU A 48 17.06 2.10 3.83
N ILE A 49 16.22 1.29 4.46
CA ILE A 49 16.01 1.30 5.92
C ILE A 49 17.31 0.94 6.65
N MET A 50 18.04 -0.06 6.16
CA MET A 50 19.33 -0.44 6.75
C MET A 50 20.35 0.69 6.62
N SER A 51 20.45 1.33 5.45
CA SER A 51 21.36 2.46 5.24
C SER A 51 21.05 3.66 6.15
N ALA A 52 19.76 3.92 6.41
CA ALA A 52 19.34 4.97 7.33
C ALA A 52 19.74 4.67 8.78
N ARG A 53 19.81 3.39 9.15
CA ARG A 53 20.20 2.92 10.48
C ARG A 53 21.71 2.94 10.70
N GLU A 54 22.49 2.82 9.63
CA GLU A 54 23.96 2.85 9.66
C GLU A 54 24.54 4.27 9.66
N LEU A 55 23.73 5.31 9.39
CA LEU A 55 24.14 6.69 9.57
C LEU A 55 24.51 6.91 11.06
N PRO A 56 25.78 7.15 11.41
CA PRO A 56 26.14 7.49 12.77
C PRO A 56 25.39 8.77 13.12
N ASP A 57 24.81 8.82 14.32
CA ASP A 57 24.24 10.04 14.86
C ASP A 57 25.33 11.12 14.85
N ARG A 58 25.27 12.00 13.84
CA ARG A 58 26.17 13.14 13.69
C ARG A 58 25.82 14.28 14.64
N SER A 59 24.99 14.00 15.65
CA SER A 59 24.65 14.91 16.74
C SER A 59 25.50 14.56 17.97
N ARG A 60 26.81 14.77 17.92
CA ARG A 60 27.66 14.81 19.12
C ARG A 60 28.67 15.93 19.04
#